data_AF-A0A1Q6HRE3-F1
#
_entry.id   AF-A0A1Q6HRE3-F1
#
_cell.length_a   1.000
_cell.length_b   1.000
_cell.length_c   1.000
_cell.angle_alpha   90.00
_cell.angle_beta   90.00
_cell.angle_gamma   90.00
#
_symmetry.space_group_name_H-M   'P 1'
#
loop_
_entity.id
_entity.type
_entity.pdbx_description
1 polymer ?
#
loop_
_entity_poly.entity_id
_entity_poly.type
_entity_poly.pdbx_seq_one_letter_code
_entity_poly.pdbx_strand_id
1 'polypeptide(L)'
;MRIEVQHHCSDFDSYRAARVKSLFNAEKGCDWEKVVELPIEDKEWQIGLIVGPSGSGKTSIGSMIFNEPIYDLYSGWDKDKPIIDCIAPDGDFNTVTGMLSAVGLGDVPAWLRPFQVLSNGEKFRAGLARLACERPKHAVVDEFTSVIDRQIAKVGAAAFSKTWRRGSGKIVLLSCHYDIIEWLQPDWVYDTAEARFYERDCLRQRPKLELQIYKVRGTVFPRLFKQHYYLDLPFPVAAEYFVGFINGEPVCHLAVTPLFTAGAYRSTRLVVMPEWQGIGVGTKFLAAVCEYHLQGRGRCGKQLPVFFHTSHPQLCSALRHSKKWIQTAAHLYGDNKSKSISSFAKSMKRKGKSDKCVTGYGGHFRAVQAFKYIGENDSKNIR
;
A
#
# COMPACT_ATOMS: atom_id res chain seq x y z
N MET A 1 -31.67 8.60 -8.45
CA MET A 1 -31.81 7.16 -8.72
C MET A 1 -32.70 6.49 -7.68
N ARG A 2 -33.72 5.75 -8.11
CA ARG A 2 -34.53 4.86 -7.26
C ARG A 2 -34.19 3.42 -7.62
N ILE A 3 -33.83 2.61 -6.64
CA ILE A 3 -33.47 1.20 -6.80
C ILE A 3 -34.51 0.36 -6.08
N GLU A 4 -35.12 -0.57 -6.79
CA GLU A 4 -36.09 -1.51 -6.24
C GLU A 4 -35.47 -2.91 -6.29
N VAL A 5 -35.21 -3.47 -5.12
CA VAL A 5 -34.70 -4.84 -5.01
C VAL A 5 -35.84 -5.73 -4.54
N GLN A 6 -36.16 -6.74 -5.35
CA GLN A 6 -37.12 -7.78 -5.01
C GLN A 6 -36.43 -9.14 -5.12
N HIS A 7 -36.29 -9.83 -3.99
CA HIS A 7 -35.92 -11.25 -3.95
C HIS A 7 -37.16 -12.06 -3.65
N HIS A 8 -37.64 -12.79 -4.65
CA HIS A 8 -38.75 -13.72 -4.49
C HIS A 8 -38.19 -15.14 -4.41
N CYS A 9 -38.52 -15.85 -3.33
CA CYS A 9 -38.21 -17.26 -3.19
C CYS A 9 -39.46 -18.06 -3.54
N SER A 10 -39.37 -18.94 -4.54
CA SER A 10 -40.44 -19.89 -4.84
C SER A 10 -40.73 -20.75 -3.62
N ASP A 11 -42.00 -20.95 -3.29
CA ASP A 11 -42.33 -21.78 -2.14
C ASP A 11 -41.98 -23.25 -2.41
N PHE A 12 -41.14 -23.85 -1.55
CA PHE A 12 -40.64 -25.21 -1.73
C PHE A 12 -41.38 -26.20 -0.80
N ASP A 13 -41.94 -27.27 -1.38
CA ASP A 13 -42.75 -28.27 -0.66
C ASP A 13 -42.03 -29.58 -0.33
N SER A 14 -40.69 -29.58 -0.34
CA SER A 14 -39.93 -30.75 0.10
C SER A 14 -40.26 -31.10 1.56
N TYR A 15 -40.21 -32.39 1.91
CA TYR A 15 -40.48 -32.85 3.28
C TYR A 15 -39.69 -32.08 4.34
N ARG A 16 -38.40 -31.78 4.08
CA ARG A 16 -37.55 -31.00 4.99
C ARG A 16 -38.03 -29.55 5.11
N ALA A 17 -38.40 -28.91 4.00
CA ALA A 17 -38.93 -27.54 4.00
C ALA A 17 -40.27 -27.48 4.76
N ALA A 18 -41.22 -28.36 4.45
CA ALA A 18 -42.51 -28.44 5.13
C ALA A 18 -42.35 -28.72 6.65
N ARG A 19 -41.41 -29.60 7.02
CA ARG A 19 -41.11 -29.88 8.44
C ARG A 19 -40.48 -28.69 9.15
N VAL A 20 -39.63 -27.91 8.49
CA VAL A 20 -39.07 -26.66 9.05
C VAL A 20 -40.18 -25.61 9.21
N LYS A 21 -41.02 -25.41 8.19
CA LYS A 21 -42.19 -24.52 8.26
C LYS A 21 -43.09 -24.88 9.44
N SER A 22 -43.37 -26.17 9.64
CA SER A 22 -44.19 -26.67 10.74
C SER A 22 -43.52 -26.61 12.12
N LEU A 23 -42.21 -26.88 12.21
CA LEU A 23 -41.50 -26.87 13.50
C LEU A 23 -41.24 -25.46 14.03
N PHE A 24 -41.04 -24.49 13.14
CA PHE A 24 -40.66 -23.12 13.49
C PHE A 24 -41.72 -22.07 13.14
N ASN A 25 -42.91 -22.49 12.70
CA ASN A 25 -44.01 -21.63 12.24
C ASN A 25 -43.57 -20.58 11.19
N ALA A 26 -42.69 -20.98 10.27
CA ALA A 26 -42.24 -20.12 9.18
C ALA A 26 -43.14 -20.33 7.96
N GLU A 27 -43.83 -19.28 7.49
CA GLU A 27 -44.77 -19.40 6.37
C GLU A 27 -44.08 -19.41 4.99
N LYS A 28 -42.94 -18.71 4.84
CA LYS A 28 -42.20 -18.61 3.57
C LYS A 28 -40.69 -18.49 3.78
N GLY A 29 -39.93 -18.81 2.74
CA GLY A 29 -38.45 -18.71 2.68
C GLY A 29 -37.88 -17.29 2.58
N CYS A 30 -38.66 -16.26 2.95
CA CYS A 30 -38.42 -14.81 2.82
C CYS A 30 -38.71 -14.24 1.41
N ASP A 31 -39.78 -13.45 1.30
CA ASP A 31 -39.96 -12.43 0.26
C ASP A 31 -39.31 -11.15 0.78
N TRP A 32 -38.26 -10.65 0.11
CA TRP A 32 -37.55 -9.45 0.54
C TRP A 32 -37.67 -8.36 -0.52
N GLU A 33 -38.36 -7.28 -0.17
CA GLU A 33 -38.51 -6.09 -1.01
C GLU A 33 -37.91 -4.87 -0.31
N LYS A 34 -37.10 -4.11 -1.03
CA LYS A 34 -36.53 -2.85 -0.53
C LYS A 34 -36.44 -1.82 -1.65
N VAL A 35 -37.03 -0.66 -1.40
CA VAL A 35 -36.88 0.53 -2.24
C VAL A 35 -35.83 1.43 -1.61
N VAL A 36 -34.85 1.85 -2.41
CA VAL A 36 -33.73 2.70 -1.99
C VAL A 36 -33.65 3.91 -2.89
N GLU A 37 -33.58 5.09 -2.29
CA GLU A 37 -33.33 6.34 -3.02
C GLU A 37 -31.86 6.75 -2.87
N LEU A 38 -31.15 6.81 -4.00
CA LEU A 38 -29.76 7.26 -4.11
C LEU A 38 -29.71 8.50 -5.02
N PRO A 39 -29.66 9.72 -4.45
CA PRO A 39 -29.58 10.95 -5.24
C PRO A 39 -28.14 11.22 -5.73
N ILE A 40 -27.64 10.37 -6.64
CA ILE A 40 -26.23 10.34 -7.11
C ILE A 40 -26.04 10.61 -8.62
N GLU A 41 -27.12 10.74 -9.39
CA GLU A 41 -27.07 10.83 -10.87
C GLU A 41 -26.49 12.18 -11.35
N ASP A 42 -26.96 13.29 -10.80
CA ASP A 42 -26.55 14.65 -11.21
C ASP A 42 -25.32 15.18 -10.46
N LYS A 43 -24.55 14.29 -9.84
CA LYS A 43 -23.45 14.66 -8.93
C LYS A 43 -22.09 14.20 -9.43
N GLU A 44 -21.11 15.08 -9.21
CA GLU A 44 -19.69 14.77 -9.39
C GLU A 44 -19.19 14.00 -8.16
N TRP A 45 -18.90 12.71 -8.36
CA TRP A 45 -18.36 11.83 -7.33
C TRP A 45 -17.49 10.76 -7.97
N GLN A 46 -16.57 10.20 -7.18
CA GLN A 46 -15.69 9.12 -7.61
C GLN A 46 -15.78 7.90 -6.71
N ILE A 47 -16.06 8.07 -5.41
CA ILE A 47 -16.09 6.98 -4.44
C ILE A 47 -17.42 7.02 -3.67
N GLY A 48 -18.26 6.03 -3.91
CA GLY A 48 -19.44 5.72 -3.11
C GLY A 48 -19.18 4.60 -2.12
N LEU A 49 -19.89 4.60 -1.00
CA LEU A 49 -19.81 3.53 0.00
C LEU A 49 -21.21 3.11 0.45
N ILE A 50 -21.46 1.80 0.42
CA ILE A 50 -22.65 1.20 1.03
C ILE A 50 -22.21 0.40 2.26
N VAL A 51 -22.76 0.75 3.42
CA VAL A 51 -22.47 0.07 4.69
C VAL A 51 -23.69 -0.61 5.29
N GLY A 52 -23.43 -1.63 6.10
CA GLY A 52 -24.42 -2.26 6.97
C GLY A 52 -24.24 -3.76 7.19
N PRO A 53 -25.08 -4.36 8.05
CA PRO A 53 -24.90 -5.72 8.53
C PRO A 53 -24.98 -6.75 7.39
N SER A 54 -24.51 -7.97 7.63
CA SER A 54 -24.68 -9.06 6.66
C SER A 54 -26.17 -9.31 6.38
N GLY A 55 -26.53 -9.65 5.15
CA GLY A 55 -27.93 -9.89 4.76
C GLY A 55 -28.80 -8.64 4.56
N SER A 56 -28.27 -7.43 4.71
CA SER A 56 -29.02 -6.17 4.54
C SER A 56 -29.29 -5.73 3.08
N GLY A 57 -28.85 -6.52 2.11
CA GLY A 57 -29.05 -6.27 0.68
C GLY A 57 -27.97 -5.41 0.00
N LYS A 58 -26.83 -5.15 0.64
CA LYS A 58 -25.72 -4.35 0.06
C LYS A 58 -25.32 -4.80 -1.36
N THR A 59 -25.09 -6.10 -1.52
CA THR A 59 -24.70 -6.73 -2.79
C THR A 59 -25.74 -6.47 -3.88
N SER A 60 -27.02 -6.67 -3.55
CA SER A 60 -28.13 -6.46 -4.49
C SER A 60 -28.29 -5.00 -4.88
N ILE A 61 -28.21 -4.07 -3.92
CA ILE A 61 -28.23 -2.63 -4.20
C ILE A 61 -27.03 -2.26 -5.08
N GLY A 62 -25.82 -2.73 -4.72
CA GLY A 62 -24.60 -2.47 -5.46
C GLY A 62 -24.68 -2.89 -6.93
N SER A 63 -25.16 -4.11 -7.22
CA SER A 63 -25.30 -4.61 -8.59
C SER A 63 -26.24 -3.78 -9.47
N MET A 64 -27.20 -3.07 -8.88
CA MET A 64 -28.17 -2.27 -9.62
C MET A 64 -27.71 -0.83 -9.88
N ILE A 65 -26.65 -0.33 -9.22
CA ILE A 65 -26.22 1.08 -9.36
C ILE A 65 -25.72 1.38 -10.78
N PHE A 66 -24.95 0.48 -11.37
CA PHE A 66 -24.43 0.65 -12.73
C PHE A 66 -25.06 -0.29 -13.75
N ASN A 67 -25.93 -1.22 -13.32
CA ASN A 67 -26.40 -2.36 -14.13
C ASN A 67 -25.23 -3.17 -14.73
N GLU A 68 -24.12 -3.26 -14.00
CA GLU A 68 -22.92 -3.99 -14.36
C GLU A 68 -22.64 -5.05 -13.27
N PRO A 69 -22.04 -6.21 -13.63
CA PRO A 69 -21.68 -7.21 -12.63
C PRO A 69 -20.69 -6.64 -11.61
N ILE A 70 -20.80 -7.11 -10.36
CA ILE A 70 -19.83 -6.78 -9.31
C ILE A 70 -18.45 -7.28 -9.75
N TYR A 71 -17.45 -6.44 -9.58
CA TYR A 71 -16.07 -6.75 -9.93
C TYR A 71 -15.50 -7.80 -8.98
N ASP A 72 -15.16 -8.97 -9.52
CA ASP A 72 -14.56 -10.05 -8.76
C ASP A 72 -13.03 -9.92 -8.72
N LEU A 73 -12.53 -9.43 -7.57
CA LEU A 73 -11.10 -9.25 -7.27
C LEU A 73 -10.28 -10.55 -7.34
N TYR A 74 -10.92 -11.71 -7.22
CA TYR A 74 -10.29 -13.03 -7.13
C TYR A 74 -10.35 -13.81 -8.44
N SER A 75 -11.07 -13.32 -9.45
CA SER A 75 -11.21 -13.96 -10.75
C SER A 75 -10.08 -13.58 -11.73
N GLY A 76 -9.92 -14.41 -12.78
CA GLY A 76 -9.09 -14.06 -13.94
C GLY A 76 -7.58 -13.99 -13.67
N TRP A 77 -7.08 -14.65 -12.63
CA TRP A 77 -5.64 -14.75 -12.34
C TRP A 77 -5.04 -16.01 -12.98
N ASP A 78 -3.94 -15.84 -13.71
CA ASP A 78 -3.15 -16.95 -14.24
C ASP A 78 -2.46 -17.70 -13.08
N LYS A 79 -2.51 -19.04 -13.10
CA LYS A 79 -1.98 -19.90 -12.03
C LYS A 79 -0.46 -20.09 -12.13
N ASP A 80 0.09 -19.92 -13.33
CA ASP A 80 1.49 -20.22 -13.63
C ASP A 80 2.35 -18.95 -13.74
N LYS A 81 1.74 -17.76 -13.53
CA LYS A 81 2.42 -16.46 -13.58
C LYS A 81 2.42 -15.75 -12.23
N PRO A 82 3.46 -14.95 -11.95
CA PRO A 82 3.47 -14.09 -10.79
C PRO A 82 2.41 -12.98 -10.91
N ILE A 83 1.90 -12.47 -9.78
CA ILE A 83 0.85 -11.43 -9.81
C ILE A 83 1.28 -10.16 -10.55
N ILE A 84 2.58 -9.83 -10.57
CA ILE A 84 3.10 -8.66 -11.27
C ILE A 84 2.83 -8.72 -12.79
N ASP A 85 2.85 -9.92 -13.38
CA ASP A 85 2.60 -10.13 -14.81
C ASP A 85 1.10 -10.22 -15.13
N CYS A 86 0.27 -10.49 -14.12
CA CYS A 86 -1.19 -10.57 -14.27
C CYS A 86 -1.89 -9.21 -14.15
N ILE A 87 -1.23 -8.20 -13.57
CA ILE A 87 -1.80 -6.88 -13.38
C ILE A 87 -1.40 -5.98 -14.54
N ALA A 88 -2.37 -5.61 -15.39
CA ALA A 88 -2.16 -4.75 -16.55
C ALA A 88 -0.92 -5.18 -17.37
N PRO A 89 -0.95 -6.36 -18.01
CA PRO A 89 0.22 -6.97 -18.68
C PRO A 89 0.84 -6.06 -19.76
N ASP A 90 0.00 -5.28 -20.44
CA ASP A 90 0.42 -4.30 -21.47
C ASP A 90 0.67 -2.89 -20.89
N GLY A 91 0.59 -2.73 -19.58
CA GLY A 91 0.73 -1.47 -18.86
C GLY A 91 2.16 -1.11 -18.47
N ASP A 92 2.36 0.11 -17.98
CA ASP A 92 3.67 0.55 -17.47
C ASP A 92 4.02 -0.14 -16.15
N PHE A 93 5.21 -0.75 -16.10
CA PHE A 93 5.74 -1.43 -14.92
C PHE A 93 5.79 -0.55 -13.65
N ASN A 94 6.13 0.73 -13.79
CA ASN A 94 6.20 1.64 -12.63
C ASN A 94 4.81 1.94 -12.07
N THR A 95 3.80 1.93 -12.91
CA THR A 95 2.40 2.08 -12.53
C THR A 95 1.94 0.88 -11.73
N VAL A 96 2.17 -0.35 -12.22
CA VAL A 96 1.77 -1.58 -11.52
C VAL A 96 2.44 -1.69 -10.15
N THR A 97 3.77 -1.55 -10.10
CA THR A 97 4.52 -1.57 -8.83
C THR A 97 4.13 -0.43 -7.90
N GLY A 98 3.81 0.75 -8.46
CA GLY A 98 3.28 1.88 -7.72
C GLY A 98 1.92 1.59 -7.09
N MET A 99 1.03 0.89 -7.80
CA MET A 99 -0.30 0.52 -7.31
C MET A 99 -0.22 -0.57 -6.23
N LEU A 100 0.58 -1.61 -6.42
CA LEU A 100 0.80 -2.66 -5.41
C LEU A 100 1.28 -2.06 -4.08
N SER A 101 2.28 -1.17 -4.12
CA SER A 101 2.74 -0.47 -2.92
C SER A 101 1.71 0.52 -2.37
N ALA A 102 0.90 1.15 -3.23
CA ALA A 102 -0.14 2.06 -2.80
C ALA A 102 -1.28 1.36 -2.04
N VAL A 103 -1.66 0.14 -2.42
CA VAL A 103 -2.68 -0.65 -1.71
C VAL A 103 -2.12 -1.42 -0.50
N GLY A 104 -0.87 -1.15 -0.10
CA GLY A 104 -0.24 -1.76 1.06
C GLY A 104 0.29 -3.17 0.83
N LEU A 105 0.45 -3.59 -0.43
CA LEU A 105 1.16 -4.81 -0.80
C LEU A 105 2.55 -4.44 -1.30
N GLY A 106 3.44 -3.93 -0.45
CA GLY A 106 4.82 -3.56 -0.84
C GLY A 106 5.89 -4.61 -0.50
N ASP A 107 5.48 -5.82 -0.09
CA ASP A 107 6.40 -6.95 0.00
C ASP A 107 6.73 -7.47 -1.40
N VAL A 108 7.91 -7.11 -1.90
CA VAL A 108 8.35 -7.44 -3.27
C VAL A 108 8.37 -8.95 -3.55
N PRO A 109 8.82 -9.83 -2.62
CA PRO A 109 8.67 -11.27 -2.79
C PRO A 109 7.24 -11.73 -3.08
N ALA A 110 6.21 -11.10 -2.49
CA ALA A 110 4.82 -11.43 -2.77
C ALA A 110 4.43 -11.14 -4.23
N TRP A 111 5.03 -10.13 -4.87
CA TRP A 111 4.76 -9.77 -6.27
C TRP A 111 5.18 -10.84 -7.26
N LEU A 112 6.19 -11.63 -6.87
CA LEU A 112 6.78 -12.69 -7.67
C LEU A 112 6.12 -14.05 -7.47
N ARG A 113 5.04 -14.12 -6.66
CA ARG A 113 4.29 -15.36 -6.40
C ARG A 113 3.03 -15.40 -7.26
N PRO A 114 2.58 -16.60 -7.67
CA PRO A 114 1.25 -16.78 -8.24
C PRO A 114 0.16 -16.42 -7.23
N PHE A 115 -0.97 -15.91 -7.74
CA PHE A 115 -2.08 -15.41 -6.91
C PHE A 115 -2.57 -16.43 -5.87
N GLN A 116 -2.60 -17.73 -6.22
CA GLN A 116 -3.15 -18.76 -5.35
C GLN A 116 -2.34 -18.99 -4.06
N VAL A 117 -1.03 -18.71 -4.09
CA VAL A 117 -0.10 -18.91 -2.96
C VAL A 117 -0.18 -17.76 -1.94
N LEU A 118 -0.76 -16.63 -2.34
CA LEU A 118 -0.92 -15.47 -1.47
C LEU A 118 -1.94 -15.73 -0.34
N SER A 119 -1.71 -15.10 0.81
CA SER A 119 -2.72 -15.03 1.89
C SER A 119 -3.97 -14.27 1.43
N ASN A 120 -5.10 -14.45 2.11
CA ASN A 120 -6.36 -13.78 1.72
C ASN A 120 -6.24 -12.25 1.71
N GLY A 121 -5.52 -11.67 2.67
CA GLY A 121 -5.27 -10.22 2.70
C GLY A 121 -4.32 -9.75 1.60
N GLU A 122 -3.34 -10.55 1.19
CA GLU A 122 -2.51 -10.25 0.02
C GLU A 122 -3.30 -10.38 -1.29
N LYS A 123 -4.15 -11.41 -1.43
CA LYS A 123 -5.05 -11.60 -2.58
C LYS A 123 -5.98 -10.41 -2.77
N PHE A 124 -6.63 -9.97 -1.68
CA PHE A 124 -7.49 -8.78 -1.70
C PHE A 124 -6.73 -7.54 -2.18
N ARG A 125 -5.53 -7.29 -1.63
CA ARG A 125 -4.71 -6.14 -2.04
C ARG A 125 -4.24 -6.27 -3.50
N ALA A 126 -3.84 -7.45 -3.96
CA ALA A 126 -3.49 -7.68 -5.35
C ALA A 126 -4.67 -7.42 -6.30
N GLY A 127 -5.87 -7.87 -5.93
CA GLY A 127 -7.13 -7.54 -6.62
C GLY A 127 -7.41 -6.04 -6.70
N LEU A 128 -7.27 -5.33 -5.57
CA LEU A 128 -7.45 -3.87 -5.56
C LEU A 128 -6.40 -3.15 -6.42
N ALA A 129 -5.15 -3.62 -6.42
CA ALA A 129 -4.11 -3.07 -7.29
C ALA A 129 -4.47 -3.29 -8.77
N ARG A 130 -4.97 -4.48 -9.12
CA ARG A 130 -5.45 -4.81 -10.46
C ARG A 130 -6.57 -3.88 -10.91
N LEU A 131 -7.62 -3.76 -10.09
CA LEU A 131 -8.74 -2.85 -10.34
C LEU A 131 -8.28 -1.38 -10.49
N ALA A 132 -7.36 -0.94 -9.64
CA ALA A 132 -6.81 0.42 -9.69
C ALA A 132 -5.87 0.65 -10.89
N CYS A 133 -5.37 -0.39 -11.55
CA CYS A 133 -4.64 -0.30 -12.81
C CYS A 133 -5.58 -0.35 -14.01
N GLU A 134 -6.52 -1.30 -14.04
CA GLU A 134 -7.48 -1.48 -15.14
C GLU A 134 -8.41 -0.27 -15.31
N ARG A 135 -8.79 0.38 -14.20
CA ARG A 135 -9.56 1.63 -14.20
C ARG A 135 -10.80 1.61 -15.10
N PRO A 136 -11.74 0.70 -14.85
CA PRO A 136 -13.03 0.75 -15.54
C PRO A 136 -13.77 2.05 -15.22
N LYS A 137 -14.67 2.47 -16.12
CA LYS A 137 -15.48 3.69 -15.94
C LYS A 137 -16.35 3.58 -14.68
N HIS A 138 -16.88 2.39 -14.43
CA HIS A 138 -17.67 2.04 -13.26
C HIS A 138 -17.12 0.76 -12.64
N ALA A 139 -17.18 0.65 -11.32
CA ALA A 139 -16.89 -0.59 -10.62
C ALA A 139 -17.71 -0.69 -9.33
N VAL A 140 -18.13 -1.90 -9.01
CA VAL A 140 -18.69 -2.23 -7.70
C VAL A 140 -17.79 -3.30 -7.09
N VAL A 141 -17.33 -3.10 -5.86
CA VAL A 141 -16.53 -4.08 -5.13
C VAL A 141 -17.27 -4.47 -3.88
N ASP A 142 -17.63 -5.75 -3.77
CA ASP A 142 -18.22 -6.31 -2.57
C ASP A 142 -17.16 -6.70 -1.54
N GLU A 143 -17.59 -6.81 -0.29
CA GLU A 143 -16.76 -7.23 0.85
C GLU A 143 -15.48 -6.39 1.03
N PHE A 144 -15.55 -5.09 0.74
CA PHE A 144 -14.42 -4.19 0.87
C PHE A 144 -13.90 -4.20 2.31
N THR A 145 -12.63 -4.61 2.47
CA THR A 145 -11.87 -4.75 3.72
C THR A 145 -12.31 -5.86 4.69
N SER A 146 -13.18 -6.78 4.29
CA SER A 146 -13.67 -7.86 5.17
C SER A 146 -12.58 -8.86 5.59
N VAL A 147 -11.61 -9.11 4.72
CA VAL A 147 -10.58 -10.17 4.86
C VAL A 147 -9.27 -9.70 5.51
N ILE A 148 -9.21 -8.46 5.99
CA ILE A 148 -8.00 -7.86 6.58
C ILE A 148 -8.27 -7.32 7.99
N ASP A 149 -7.23 -7.28 8.81
CA ASP A 149 -7.28 -6.68 10.14
C ASP A 149 -7.76 -5.22 10.09
N ARG A 150 -8.39 -4.75 11.17
CA ARG A 150 -9.05 -3.45 11.27
C ARG A 150 -8.11 -2.26 11.06
N GLN A 151 -6.89 -2.32 11.57
CA GLN A 151 -5.91 -1.24 11.34
C GLN A 151 -5.43 -1.23 9.89
N ILE A 152 -5.16 -2.42 9.35
CA ILE A 152 -4.77 -2.61 7.94
C ILE A 152 -5.90 -2.11 7.02
N ALA A 153 -7.15 -2.40 7.35
CA ALA A 153 -8.34 -1.95 6.63
C ALA A 153 -8.41 -0.42 6.54
N LYS A 154 -8.23 0.26 7.67
CA LYS A 154 -8.23 1.72 7.76
C LYS A 154 -7.12 2.35 6.91
N VAL A 155 -5.89 1.87 7.09
CA VAL A 155 -4.72 2.35 6.32
C VAL A 155 -4.89 2.08 4.83
N GLY A 156 -5.31 0.86 4.47
CA GLY A 156 -5.58 0.42 3.10
C GLY A 156 -6.68 1.23 2.43
N ALA A 157 -7.78 1.52 3.12
CA ALA A 157 -8.87 2.36 2.61
C ALA A 157 -8.40 3.77 2.29
N ALA A 158 -7.60 4.38 3.18
CA ALA A 158 -7.04 5.71 2.95
C ALA A 158 -6.03 5.76 1.80
N ALA A 159 -5.24 4.69 1.63
CA ALA A 159 -4.26 4.59 0.56
C ALA A 159 -4.92 4.30 -0.79
N PHE A 160 -5.93 3.42 -0.82
CA PHE A 160 -6.79 3.15 -1.97
C PHE A 160 -7.52 4.42 -2.42
N SER A 161 -8.23 5.10 -1.52
CA SER A 161 -8.96 6.34 -1.83
C SER A 161 -8.06 7.42 -2.46
N LYS A 162 -6.87 7.63 -1.87
CA LYS A 162 -5.88 8.57 -2.42
C LYS A 162 -5.46 8.22 -3.85
N THR A 163 -5.35 6.93 -4.11
CA THR A 163 -4.91 6.39 -5.40
C THR A 163 -6.04 6.46 -6.42
N TRP A 164 -7.25 6.04 -6.04
CA TRP A 164 -8.43 6.08 -6.89
C TRP A 164 -8.71 7.50 -7.39
N ARG A 165 -8.71 8.48 -6.48
CA ARG A 165 -9.00 9.89 -6.80
C ARG A 165 -8.01 10.59 -7.74
N ARG A 166 -6.83 10.00 -7.99
CA ARG A 166 -5.87 10.53 -8.99
C ARG A 166 -6.22 10.16 -10.42
N GLY A 167 -7.08 9.16 -10.60
CA GLY A 167 -7.55 8.73 -11.91
C GLY A 167 -8.99 9.17 -12.17
N SER A 168 -9.55 8.66 -13.26
CA SER A 168 -10.96 8.75 -13.60
C SER A 168 -11.74 7.51 -13.14
N GLY A 169 -13.06 7.58 -13.25
CA GLY A 169 -13.98 6.48 -12.96
C GLY A 169 -14.67 6.59 -11.61
N LYS A 170 -15.85 5.96 -11.53
CA LYS A 170 -16.69 5.88 -10.33
C LYS A 170 -16.59 4.48 -9.74
N ILE A 171 -16.45 4.39 -8.43
CA ILE A 171 -16.44 3.10 -7.71
C ILE A 171 -17.42 3.12 -6.55
N VAL A 172 -18.19 2.05 -6.39
CA VAL A 172 -19.00 1.79 -5.20
C VAL A 172 -18.37 0.65 -4.42
N LEU A 173 -18.05 0.92 -3.16
CA LEU A 173 -17.51 -0.08 -2.24
C LEU A 173 -18.63 -0.55 -1.31
N LEU A 174 -18.75 -1.85 -1.10
CA LEU A 174 -19.73 -2.43 -0.18
C LEU A 174 -18.97 -2.98 1.01
N SER A 175 -19.37 -2.63 2.23
CA SER A 175 -18.69 -3.10 3.44
C SER A 175 -19.64 -3.29 4.60
N CYS A 176 -19.31 -4.19 5.53
CA CYS A 176 -19.99 -4.27 6.83
C CYS A 176 -19.33 -3.38 7.90
N HIS A 177 -18.27 -2.68 7.52
CA HIS A 177 -17.38 -2.00 8.44
C HIS A 177 -17.57 -0.48 8.38
N TYR A 178 -17.92 0.11 9.52
CA TYR A 178 -18.19 1.55 9.63
C TYR A 178 -16.93 2.38 9.88
N ASP A 179 -15.93 1.80 10.52
CA ASP A 179 -14.70 2.51 10.92
C ASP A 179 -13.79 2.92 9.75
N ILE A 180 -14.01 2.37 8.54
CA ILE A 180 -13.28 2.75 7.33
C ILE A 180 -13.79 4.05 6.73
N ILE A 181 -14.99 4.53 7.11
CA ILE A 181 -15.62 5.73 6.54
C ILE A 181 -14.71 6.96 6.68
N GLU A 182 -14.12 7.13 7.86
CA GLU A 182 -13.21 8.25 8.16
C GLU A 182 -11.89 8.19 7.38
N TRP A 183 -11.49 7.01 6.93
CA TRP A 183 -10.23 6.78 6.23
C TRP A 183 -10.40 6.79 4.72
N LEU A 184 -11.44 6.12 4.23
CA LEU A 184 -11.84 6.08 2.84
C LEU A 184 -12.26 7.46 2.34
N GLN A 185 -12.93 8.26 3.18
CA GLN A 185 -13.50 9.56 2.80
C GLN A 185 -14.32 9.44 1.49
N PRO A 186 -15.38 8.62 1.46
CA PRO A 186 -16.25 8.52 0.29
C PRO A 186 -17.01 9.84 0.10
N ASP A 187 -17.41 10.12 -1.14
CA ASP A 187 -18.19 11.30 -1.50
C ASP A 187 -19.62 11.21 -0.94
N TRP A 188 -20.19 10.00 -0.94
CA TRP A 188 -21.48 9.68 -0.33
C TRP A 188 -21.45 8.33 0.38
N VAL A 189 -22.34 8.17 1.36
CA VAL A 189 -22.54 6.93 2.10
C VAL A 189 -24.03 6.58 2.13
N TYR A 190 -24.34 5.31 1.89
CA TYR A 190 -25.66 4.75 2.15
C TYR A 190 -25.55 3.68 3.25
N ASP A 191 -26.23 3.90 4.37
CA ASP A 191 -26.38 2.91 5.43
C ASP A 191 -27.65 2.09 5.21
N THR A 192 -27.47 0.81 4.95
CA THR A 192 -28.57 -0.14 4.72
C THR A 192 -29.35 -0.49 6.00
N ALA A 193 -28.76 -0.35 7.19
CA ALA A 193 -29.44 -0.60 8.46
C ALA A 193 -30.36 0.56 8.84
N GLU A 194 -29.87 1.79 8.68
CA GLU A 194 -30.65 3.01 8.97
C GLU A 194 -31.52 3.46 7.79
N ALA A 195 -31.37 2.83 6.62
CA ALA A 195 -31.94 3.28 5.34
C ALA A 195 -31.60 4.76 5.06
N ARG A 196 -30.38 5.17 5.41
CA ARG A 196 -29.97 6.57 5.44
C ARG A 196 -28.91 6.85 4.38
N PHE A 197 -29.22 7.76 3.48
CA PHE A 197 -28.24 8.38 2.59
C PHE A 197 -27.68 9.66 3.24
N TYR A 198 -26.38 9.85 3.18
CA TYR A 198 -25.77 11.13 3.52
C TYR A 198 -24.53 11.41 2.69
N GLU A 199 -24.34 12.68 2.41
CA GLU A 199 -23.16 13.19 1.74
C GLU A 199 -22.14 13.62 2.78
N ARG A 200 -20.88 13.63 2.37
CA ARG A 200 -19.84 14.25 3.19
C ARG A 200 -19.57 15.64 2.64
N ASP A 201 -20.33 16.62 3.13
CA ASP A 201 -20.28 18.05 2.75
C ASP A 201 -18.89 18.70 2.87
N CYS A 202 -17.91 18.01 3.48
CA CYS A 202 -16.51 18.39 3.41
C CYS A 202 -15.60 17.15 3.50
N LEU A 203 -14.49 17.18 2.76
CA LEU A 203 -13.32 16.33 3.00
C LEU A 203 -12.84 16.60 4.42
N ARG A 204 -13.34 15.85 5.41
CA ARG A 204 -12.87 15.99 6.79
C ARG A 204 -11.41 15.58 6.81
N GLN A 205 -10.61 16.30 7.61
CA GLN A 205 -9.21 15.98 7.82
C GLN A 205 -9.12 14.49 8.20
N ARG A 206 -8.28 13.73 7.48
CA ARG A 206 -7.98 12.34 7.86
C ARG A 206 -7.57 12.29 9.33
N PRO A 207 -7.89 11.22 10.06
CA PRO A 207 -7.43 11.06 11.44
C PRO A 207 -5.94 11.37 11.54
N LYS A 208 -5.58 12.27 12.47
CA LYS A 208 -4.18 12.62 12.70
C LYS A 208 -3.50 11.42 13.34
N LEU A 209 -2.41 10.97 12.73
CA LEU A 209 -1.54 9.94 13.30
C LEU A 209 -0.32 10.62 13.90
N GLU A 210 -0.03 10.31 15.16
CA GLU A 210 1.20 10.73 15.81
C GLU A 210 2.28 9.67 15.56
N LEU A 211 3.36 10.07 14.89
CA LEU A 211 4.53 9.24 14.65
C LEU A 211 5.63 9.62 15.65
N GLN A 212 5.87 8.75 16.63
CA GLN A 212 6.91 8.94 17.63
C GLN A 212 8.20 8.27 17.14
N ILE A 213 9.31 9.01 17.16
CA ILE A 213 10.60 8.51 16.63
C ILE A 213 11.57 8.33 17.78
N TYR A 214 12.06 7.10 17.95
CA TYR A 214 13.03 6.75 18.97
C TYR A 214 14.35 6.31 18.34
N LYS A 215 15.44 6.78 18.91
CA LYS A 215 16.78 6.24 18.66
C LYS A 215 16.93 4.96 19.48
N VAL A 216 17.26 3.86 18.82
CA VAL A 216 17.29 2.52 19.44
C VAL A 216 18.66 1.85 19.26
N ARG A 217 18.84 0.72 19.94
CA ARG A 217 19.99 -0.16 19.72
C ARG A 217 19.80 -0.96 18.43
N GLY A 218 20.90 -1.25 17.73
CA GLY A 218 20.87 -2.04 16.47
C GLY A 218 20.29 -3.45 16.61
N THR A 219 20.22 -3.99 17.83
CA THR A 219 19.58 -5.29 18.13
C THR A 219 18.07 -5.30 17.91
N VAL A 220 17.41 -4.15 17.78
CA VAL A 220 15.98 -4.05 17.48
C VAL A 220 15.68 -4.43 16.03
N PHE A 221 16.55 -4.07 15.08
CA PHE A 221 16.39 -4.38 13.66
C PHE A 221 16.19 -5.88 13.36
N PRO A 222 17.07 -6.81 13.80
CA PRO A 222 16.90 -8.23 13.51
C PRO A 222 15.66 -8.84 14.14
N ARG A 223 15.15 -8.27 15.24
CA ARG A 223 13.98 -8.78 15.96
C ARG A 223 12.66 -8.40 15.30
N LEU A 224 12.57 -7.18 14.76
CA LEU A 224 11.29 -6.62 14.31
C LEU A 224 11.21 -6.39 12.81
N PHE A 225 12.33 -6.07 12.14
CA PHE A 225 12.30 -5.53 10.77
C PHE A 225 13.06 -6.37 9.74
N LYS A 226 13.93 -7.31 10.16
CA LYS A 226 14.77 -8.09 9.24
C LYS A 226 13.96 -8.93 8.25
N GLN A 227 12.81 -9.46 8.66
CA GLN A 227 11.93 -10.25 7.77
C GLN A 227 11.41 -9.43 6.58
N HIS A 228 11.16 -8.14 6.79
CA HIS A 228 10.72 -7.20 5.75
C HIS A 228 11.90 -6.54 5.00
N TYR A 229 13.12 -6.87 5.40
CA TYR A 229 14.36 -6.47 4.75
C TYR A 229 14.84 -7.63 3.87
N TYR A 230 14.18 -7.82 2.71
CA TYR A 230 14.41 -8.93 1.77
C TYR A 230 15.84 -9.01 1.14
N LEU A 231 16.82 -8.31 1.73
CA LEU A 231 18.23 -8.32 1.38
C LEU A 231 19.05 -8.66 2.61
N ASP A 232 19.76 -9.79 2.62
CA ASP A 232 20.67 -10.09 3.72
C ASP A 232 21.97 -9.30 3.55
N LEU A 233 22.17 -8.28 4.37
CA LEU A 233 23.34 -7.41 4.35
C LEU A 233 23.93 -7.32 5.76
N PRO A 234 25.27 -7.18 5.88
CA PRO A 234 25.90 -6.98 7.18
C PRO A 234 25.45 -5.65 7.80
N PHE A 235 25.51 -5.58 9.13
CA PHE A 235 25.16 -4.36 9.85
C PHE A 235 26.09 -3.20 9.45
N PRO A 236 25.53 -2.00 9.20
CA PRO A 236 26.33 -0.83 8.88
C PRO A 236 27.22 -0.42 10.07
N VAL A 237 28.48 -0.13 9.77
CA VAL A 237 29.48 0.29 10.76
C VAL A 237 29.10 1.64 11.35
N ALA A 238 29.25 1.78 12.67
CA ALA A 238 29.00 3.03 13.41
C ALA A 238 27.60 3.64 13.21
N ALA A 239 26.61 2.84 12.80
CA ALA A 239 25.28 3.34 12.51
C ALA A 239 24.47 3.71 13.75
N GLU A 240 23.59 4.68 13.57
CA GLU A 240 22.52 5.05 14.49
C GLU A 240 21.20 4.49 13.95
N TYR A 241 20.43 3.86 14.82
CA TYR A 241 19.20 3.15 14.45
C TYR A 241 18.00 3.91 14.99
N PHE A 242 16.98 4.05 14.16
CA PHE A 242 15.76 4.77 14.47
C PHE A 242 14.56 3.87 14.20
N VAL A 243 13.56 3.95 15.08
CA VAL A 243 12.27 3.27 14.92
C VAL A 243 11.16 4.29 15.11
N GLY A 244 10.18 4.26 14.21
CA GLY A 244 8.94 5.00 14.32
C GLY A 244 7.87 4.14 14.99
N PHE A 245 7.07 4.74 15.87
CA PHE A 245 5.95 4.11 16.55
C PHE A 245 4.67 4.90 16.30
N ILE A 246 3.56 4.18 16.12
CA ILE A 246 2.21 4.74 16.07
C ILE A 246 1.37 3.93 17.04
N ASN A 247 0.68 4.58 17.98
CA ASN A 247 -0.13 3.92 19.01
C ASN A 247 0.62 2.81 19.78
N GLY A 248 1.93 2.99 20.00
CA GLY A 248 2.79 2.00 20.67
C GLY A 248 3.28 0.84 19.81
N GLU A 249 2.87 0.76 18.53
CA GLU A 249 3.29 -0.28 17.60
C GLU A 249 4.49 0.18 16.75
N PRO A 250 5.53 -0.64 16.55
CA PRO A 250 6.68 -0.30 15.71
C PRO A 250 6.32 -0.36 14.21
N VAL A 251 6.35 0.76 13.51
CA VAL A 251 5.83 0.87 12.13
C VAL A 251 6.89 1.02 11.05
N CYS A 252 8.05 1.60 11.37
CA CYS A 252 9.11 1.82 10.40
C CYS A 252 10.49 1.90 11.05
N HIS A 253 11.52 1.62 10.25
CA HIS A 253 12.91 1.60 10.71
C HIS A 253 13.86 2.17 9.66
N LEU A 254 14.88 2.89 10.13
CA LEU A 254 15.98 3.40 9.32
C LEU A 254 17.26 3.40 10.15
N ALA A 255 18.36 2.94 9.54
CA ALA A 255 19.69 3.14 10.10
C ALA A 255 20.44 4.20 9.29
N VAL A 256 21.25 5.01 9.96
CA VAL A 256 22.07 6.05 9.32
C VAL A 256 23.51 5.89 9.78
N THR A 257 24.44 5.87 8.84
CA THR A 257 25.87 5.67 9.09
C THR A 257 26.68 6.85 8.53
N PRO A 258 27.79 7.26 9.19
CA PRO A 258 28.71 8.22 8.61
C PRO A 258 29.26 7.76 7.26
N LEU A 259 29.22 8.63 6.27
CA LEU A 259 29.89 8.45 4.98
C LEU A 259 31.28 9.07 5.07
N PHE A 260 32.24 8.30 5.59
CA PHE A 260 33.61 8.75 5.88
C PHE A 260 34.36 9.34 4.67
N THR A 261 33.93 9.01 3.45
CA THR A 261 34.55 9.49 2.21
C THR A 261 34.01 10.82 1.70
N ALA A 262 32.88 11.33 2.22
CA ALA A 262 32.19 12.45 1.59
C ALA A 262 31.63 13.51 2.56
N GLY A 263 32.12 13.55 3.81
CA GLY A 263 31.67 14.54 4.79
C GLY A 263 30.15 14.58 4.92
N ALA A 264 29.50 13.41 4.93
CA ALA A 264 28.05 13.28 4.90
C ALA A 264 27.61 12.06 5.72
N TYR A 265 26.31 11.85 5.83
CA TYR A 265 25.75 10.57 6.27
C TYR A 265 25.16 9.81 5.09
N ARG A 266 25.05 8.50 5.24
CA ARG A 266 24.32 7.62 4.35
C ARG A 266 23.29 6.86 5.16
N SER A 267 22.03 6.96 4.75
CA SER A 267 20.98 6.11 5.29
C SER A 267 20.98 4.75 4.60
N THR A 268 20.64 3.71 5.36
CA THR A 268 20.33 2.39 4.82
C THR A 268 18.96 2.42 4.13
N ARG A 269 18.52 1.26 3.66
CA ARG A 269 17.17 1.10 3.18
C ARG A 269 16.15 1.40 4.28
N LEU A 270 15.12 2.16 3.91
CA LEU A 270 13.93 2.40 4.72
C LEU A 270 13.06 1.16 4.75
N VAL A 271 12.64 0.76 5.95
CA VAL A 271 11.65 -0.30 6.16
C VAL A 271 10.39 0.34 6.70
N VAL A 272 9.26 0.04 6.08
CA VAL A 272 7.93 0.38 6.58
C VAL A 272 7.15 -0.93 6.57
N MET A 273 6.55 -1.26 7.70
CA MET A 273 5.72 -2.46 7.84
C MET A 273 4.61 -2.44 6.77
N PRO A 274 4.33 -3.57 6.08
CA PRO A 274 3.36 -3.64 4.98
C PRO A 274 2.02 -2.96 5.27
N GLU A 275 1.50 -3.18 6.48
CA GLU A 275 0.27 -2.61 7.04
C GLU A 275 0.25 -1.08 7.12
N TRP A 276 1.41 -0.42 7.15
CA TRP A 276 1.56 1.04 7.28
C TRP A 276 2.00 1.73 5.98
N GLN A 277 2.04 0.99 4.86
CA GLN A 277 2.44 1.51 3.56
C GLN A 277 1.30 2.32 2.88
N GLY A 278 1.65 3.11 1.86
CA GLY A 278 0.67 3.90 1.08
C GLY A 278 0.18 5.20 1.74
N ILE A 279 0.12 5.29 3.07
CA ILE A 279 -0.33 6.50 3.78
C ILE A 279 0.75 7.57 3.99
N GLY A 280 2.02 7.26 3.71
CA GLY A 280 3.12 8.24 3.70
C GLY A 280 3.99 8.29 4.96
N VAL A 281 3.75 7.42 5.95
CA VAL A 281 4.55 7.30 7.19
C VAL A 281 6.05 7.23 6.89
N GLY A 282 6.45 6.35 5.97
CA GLY A 282 7.86 6.18 5.61
C GLY A 282 8.55 7.45 5.13
N THR A 283 7.88 8.27 4.31
CA THR A 283 8.48 9.53 3.80
C THR A 283 8.64 10.58 4.88
N LYS A 284 7.67 10.67 5.81
CA LYS A 284 7.72 11.59 6.96
C LYS A 284 8.80 11.16 7.95
N PHE A 285 8.87 9.85 8.24
CA PHE A 285 9.91 9.25 9.07
C PHE A 285 11.31 9.50 8.52
N LEU A 286 11.52 9.18 7.23
CA LEU A 286 12.80 9.38 6.55
C LEU A 286 13.24 10.85 6.61
N ALA A 287 12.34 11.79 6.29
CA ALA A 287 12.64 13.21 6.36
C ALA A 287 13.01 13.66 7.79
N ALA A 288 12.27 13.21 8.81
CA ALA A 288 12.56 13.56 10.20
C ALA A 288 13.92 13.02 10.69
N VAL A 289 14.27 11.78 10.32
CA VAL A 289 15.59 11.22 10.66
C VAL A 289 16.71 11.94 9.90
N CYS A 290 16.50 12.31 8.64
CA CYS A 290 17.49 13.08 7.88
C CYS A 290 17.68 14.49 8.44
N GLU A 291 16.58 15.15 8.85
CA GLU A 291 16.58 16.45 9.51
C GLU A 291 17.37 16.42 10.82
N TYR A 292 17.19 15.39 11.64
CA TYR A 292 17.97 15.17 12.87
C TYR A 292 19.49 15.21 12.63
N HIS A 293 19.96 14.60 11.54
CA HIS A 293 21.38 14.60 11.19
C HIS A 293 21.83 15.94 10.58
N LEU A 294 20.99 16.56 9.75
CA LEU A 294 21.25 17.86 9.15
C LEU A 294 21.42 18.95 10.23
N GLN A 295 20.69 18.84 11.33
CA GLN A 295 20.81 19.72 12.51
C GLN A 295 22.04 19.42 13.39
N GLY A 296 22.89 18.46 13.01
CA GLY A 296 24.11 18.13 13.72
C GLY A 296 23.94 17.21 14.94
N ARG A 297 22.75 16.62 15.13
CA ARG A 297 22.46 15.72 16.25
C ARG A 297 22.91 14.28 16.01
N GLY A 298 23.34 13.96 14.79
CA GLY A 298 23.90 12.65 14.45
C GLY A 298 25.28 12.40 15.07
N ARG A 299 25.75 11.15 14.97
CA ARG A 299 26.98 10.66 15.60
C ARG A 299 28.23 11.53 15.42
N CYS A 300 28.42 12.15 14.26
CA CYS A 300 29.57 13.01 13.97
C CYS A 300 29.50 14.37 14.67
N GLY A 301 28.37 14.76 15.26
CA GLY A 301 28.19 16.06 15.92
C GLY A 301 28.30 17.26 14.98
N LYS A 302 28.05 17.05 13.68
CA LYS A 302 28.21 18.05 12.62
C LYS A 302 26.96 18.13 11.75
N GLN A 303 26.61 19.33 11.31
CA GLN A 303 25.50 19.60 10.40
C GLN A 303 25.82 19.06 8.99
N LEU A 304 25.54 17.79 8.77
CA LEU A 304 25.89 17.09 7.54
C LEU A 304 24.64 16.54 6.84
N PRO A 305 24.58 16.61 5.49
CA PRO A 305 23.45 16.08 4.74
C PRO A 305 23.42 14.55 4.80
N VAL A 306 22.23 13.98 4.58
CA VAL A 306 22.03 12.54 4.47
C VAL A 306 21.75 12.16 3.02
N PHE A 307 22.48 11.18 2.51
CA PHE A 307 22.19 10.53 1.23
C PHE A 307 21.32 9.30 1.44
N PHE A 308 20.20 9.26 0.71
CA PHE A 308 19.28 8.14 0.65
C PHE A 308 19.31 7.49 -0.73
N HIS A 309 19.41 6.17 -0.76
CA HIS A 309 19.46 5.39 -2.00
C HIS A 309 18.26 4.47 -2.06
N THR A 310 17.52 4.51 -3.17
CA THR A 310 16.37 3.65 -3.38
C THR A 310 16.21 3.29 -4.85
N SER A 311 15.63 2.11 -5.09
CA SER A 311 15.22 1.64 -6.40
C SER A 311 13.70 1.68 -6.57
N HIS A 312 12.95 1.95 -5.50
CA HIS A 312 11.49 1.84 -5.50
C HIS A 312 10.86 3.03 -6.25
N PRO A 313 10.14 2.80 -7.38
CA PRO A 313 9.65 3.88 -8.24
C PRO A 313 8.77 4.92 -7.52
N GLN A 314 7.82 4.44 -6.71
CA GLN A 314 6.93 5.32 -5.94
C GLN A 314 7.66 6.20 -4.93
N LEU A 315 8.66 5.65 -4.23
CA LEU A 315 9.47 6.43 -3.28
C LEU A 315 10.33 7.44 -4.03
N CYS A 316 10.96 7.06 -5.14
CA CYS A 316 11.70 8.00 -6.00
C CYS A 316 10.80 9.15 -6.46
N SER A 317 9.59 8.85 -6.93
CA SER A 317 8.61 9.87 -7.33
C SER A 317 8.26 10.78 -6.16
N ALA A 318 7.96 10.23 -4.99
CA ALA A 318 7.63 11.02 -3.79
C ALA A 318 8.79 11.95 -3.36
N LEU A 319 10.04 11.49 -3.46
CA LEU A 319 11.22 12.29 -3.14
C LEU A 319 11.43 13.42 -4.17
N ARG A 320 11.23 13.17 -5.47
CA ARG A 320 11.34 14.22 -6.52
C ARG A 320 10.31 15.34 -6.36
N HIS A 321 9.09 15.03 -5.93
CA HIS A 321 8.05 16.03 -5.70
C HIS A 321 8.26 16.83 -4.41
N SER A 322 9.17 16.39 -3.53
CA SER A 322 9.45 17.06 -2.27
C SER A 322 10.58 18.07 -2.44
N LYS A 323 10.33 19.32 -2.05
CA LYS A 323 11.34 20.39 -2.03
C LYS A 323 12.52 20.12 -1.07
N LYS A 324 12.41 19.12 -0.19
CA LYS A 324 13.43 18.76 0.79
C LYS A 324 14.53 17.85 0.25
N TRP A 325 14.42 17.41 -1.01
CA TRP A 325 15.29 16.41 -1.61
C TRP A 325 15.80 16.89 -2.96
N ILE A 326 17.08 16.59 -3.23
CA ILE A 326 17.70 16.75 -4.54
C ILE A 326 18.10 15.38 -5.04
N GLN A 327 17.70 15.00 -6.24
CA GLN A 327 18.21 13.78 -6.88
C GLN A 327 19.64 14.04 -7.37
N THR A 328 20.60 13.26 -6.88
CA THR A 328 22.04 13.43 -7.20
C THR A 328 22.57 12.40 -8.18
N ALA A 329 21.91 11.25 -8.32
CA ALA A 329 22.26 10.25 -9.32
C ALA A 329 21.05 9.37 -9.68
N ALA A 330 21.08 8.83 -10.89
CA ALA A 330 20.12 7.84 -11.38
C ALA A 330 20.87 6.80 -12.23
N HIS A 331 21.22 5.66 -11.65
CA HIS A 331 21.75 4.53 -12.39
C HIS A 331 20.62 3.52 -12.57
N LEU A 332 19.94 3.56 -13.72
CA LEU A 332 18.81 2.67 -14.03
C LEU A 332 19.23 1.43 -14.83
N TYR A 333 20.45 1.42 -15.36
CA TYR A 333 21.06 0.33 -16.11
C TYR A 333 22.22 -0.29 -15.31
N GLY A 334 22.47 -1.58 -15.52
CA GLY A 334 23.60 -2.27 -14.89
C GLY A 334 24.91 -1.84 -15.53
N ASP A 335 25.88 -1.42 -14.71
CA ASP A 335 27.23 -1.14 -15.21
C ASP A 335 27.92 -2.43 -15.68
N ASN A 336 28.71 -2.34 -16.75
CA ASN A 336 29.55 -3.43 -17.23
C ASN A 336 30.63 -3.77 -16.18
N LYS A 337 30.39 -4.82 -15.39
CA LYS A 337 31.26 -5.26 -14.28
C LYS A 337 32.56 -5.94 -14.73
N SER A 338 32.86 -6.02 -16.03
CA SER A 338 34.11 -6.61 -16.56
C SER A 338 35.37 -6.08 -15.88
N LYS A 339 35.47 -4.76 -15.68
CA LYS A 339 36.61 -4.14 -14.96
C LYS A 339 36.69 -4.56 -13.50
N SER A 340 35.56 -4.61 -12.78
CA SER A 340 35.50 -5.06 -11.38
C SER A 340 35.91 -6.52 -11.25
N ILE A 341 35.39 -7.39 -12.12
CA ILE A 341 35.76 -8.81 -12.23
C ILE A 341 37.27 -8.94 -12.44
N SER A 342 37.84 -8.18 -13.38
CA SER A 342 39.28 -8.23 -13.67
C SER A 342 40.15 -7.79 -12.47
N SER A 343 39.70 -6.80 -11.71
CA SER A 343 40.40 -6.33 -10.51
C SER A 343 40.32 -7.32 -9.35
N PHE A 344 39.15 -7.93 -9.13
CA PHE A 344 38.98 -8.99 -8.13
C PHE A 344 39.81 -10.23 -8.47
N ALA A 345 39.83 -10.64 -9.75
CA ALA A 345 40.67 -11.74 -10.21
C ALA A 345 42.16 -11.47 -9.96
N LYS A 346 42.65 -10.26 -10.26
CA LYS A 346 44.03 -9.83 -9.97
C LYS A 346 44.35 -9.86 -8.47
N SER A 347 43.43 -9.38 -7.63
CA SER A 347 43.62 -9.37 -6.17
C SER A 347 43.59 -10.77 -5.55
N MET A 348 42.75 -11.67 -6.05
CA MET A 348 42.65 -13.07 -5.60
C MET A 348 43.91 -13.85 -6.00
N LYS A 349 44.40 -13.64 -7.23
CA LYS A 349 45.66 -14.22 -7.71
C LYS A 349 46.86 -13.83 -6.84
N ARG A 350 46.91 -12.59 -6.35
CA ARG A 350 47.95 -12.14 -5.39
C ARG A 350 47.85 -12.81 -4.01
N LYS A 351 46.67 -13.30 -3.61
CA LYS A 351 46.43 -13.92 -2.29
C LYS A 351 46.42 -15.45 -2.32
N GLY A 352 46.74 -16.07 -3.46
CA GLY A 352 46.84 -17.53 -3.59
C GLY A 352 45.52 -18.29 -3.41
N LYS A 353 44.36 -17.62 -3.52
CA LYS A 353 43.03 -18.24 -3.40
C LYS A 353 42.41 -18.48 -4.77
N SER A 354 41.99 -19.72 -5.05
CA SER A 354 41.45 -20.17 -6.34
C SER A 354 39.92 -20.24 -6.42
N ASP A 355 39.20 -19.87 -5.36
CA ASP A 355 37.74 -19.98 -5.35
C ASP A 355 37.03 -19.00 -6.30
N LYS A 356 35.88 -19.45 -6.81
CA LYS A 356 35.02 -18.77 -7.80
C LYS A 356 34.92 -17.26 -7.53
N CYS A 357 35.15 -16.48 -8.59
CA CYS A 357 35.03 -15.03 -8.60
C CYS A 357 33.56 -14.62 -8.39
N VAL A 358 33.15 -14.44 -7.13
CA VAL A 358 31.88 -13.77 -6.83
C VAL A 358 32.11 -12.28 -7.07
N THR A 359 31.48 -11.75 -8.13
CA THR A 359 31.39 -10.30 -8.36
C THR A 359 31.01 -9.63 -7.05
N GLY A 360 31.66 -8.52 -6.66
CA GLY A 360 31.46 -7.88 -5.36
C GLY A 360 30.00 -7.76 -4.92
N TYR A 361 29.76 -7.73 -3.60
CA TYR A 361 28.44 -7.70 -2.96
C TYR A 361 27.36 -6.97 -3.78
N GLY A 362 26.39 -7.72 -4.29
CA GLY A 362 25.28 -7.20 -5.11
C GLY A 362 25.36 -7.62 -6.59
N GLY A 363 25.41 -8.93 -6.85
CA GLY A 363 25.05 -9.51 -8.15
C GLY A 363 23.57 -9.24 -8.44
N HIS A 364 23.22 -9.13 -9.72
CA HIS A 364 21.93 -8.69 -10.28
C HIS A 364 21.77 -7.17 -10.45
N PHE A 365 21.21 -6.79 -11.60
CA PHE A 365 20.82 -5.44 -12.00
C PHE A 365 20.27 -4.64 -10.80
N ARG A 366 21.04 -3.67 -10.30
CA ARG A 366 20.57 -2.81 -9.22
C ARG A 366 20.40 -1.41 -9.78
N ALA A 367 19.20 -1.14 -10.30
CA ALA A 367 18.78 0.23 -10.56
C ALA A 367 18.81 0.97 -9.21
N VAL A 368 19.69 1.95 -9.04
CA VAL A 368 19.83 2.72 -7.81
C VAL A 368 19.74 4.21 -8.14
N GLN A 369 18.81 4.88 -7.46
CA GLN A 369 18.67 6.32 -7.51
C GLN A 369 19.13 6.91 -6.17
N ALA A 370 19.93 7.97 -6.22
CA ALA A 370 20.49 8.63 -5.06
C ALA A 370 19.82 9.99 -4.87
N PHE A 371 19.42 10.27 -3.62
CA PHE A 371 18.79 11.51 -3.21
C PHE A 371 19.56 12.10 -2.02
N LYS A 372 19.81 13.40 -2.05
CA LYS A 372 20.39 14.17 -0.94
C LYS A 372 19.28 14.93 -0.23
N TYR A 373 19.18 14.77 1.08
CA TYR A 373 18.29 15.59 1.90
C TYR A 373 18.92 16.97 2.13
N ILE A 374 18.12 18.02 1.93
CA ILE A 374 18.56 19.43 2.06
C ILE A 374 17.77 20.23 3.10
N GLY A 375 16.75 19.64 3.74
CA GLY A 375 15.90 20.34 4.70
C GLY A 375 14.82 21.20 4.03
N GLU A 376 14.07 21.96 4.84
CA GLU A 376 13.24 23.06 4.33
C GLU A 376 14.17 24.25 4.07
N ASN A 377 14.49 24.52 2.81
CA ASN A 377 15.19 25.75 2.46
C ASN A 377 14.28 26.95 2.75
N ASP A 378 14.59 27.71 3.81
CA ASP A 378 14.15 29.11 4.03
C ASP A 378 14.80 30.09 3.02
N SER A 379 15.51 29.59 2.00
CA SER A 379 16.09 30.39 0.91
C SER A 379 15.11 30.56 -0.26
N LYS A 380 13.91 31.04 0.05
CA LYS A 380 13.15 31.89 -0.87
C LYS A 380 12.83 33.20 -0.17
N ASN A 381 13.86 34.06 -0.08
CA ASN A 381 13.64 35.50 -0.20
C ASN A 381 12.95 35.74 -1.54
N ILE A 382 11.61 35.74 -1.52
CA ILE A 382 10.80 36.44 -2.51
C ILE A 382 10.37 37.71 -1.78
N ARG A 383 10.99 38.82 -2.17
CA ARG A 383 10.40 40.15 -1.95
C ARG A 383 9.06 40.24 -2.66
#